data_AF-A0A0B5HSU1-F1
#
_entry.id   AF-A0A0B5HSU1-F1
#
_cell.length_a   1.000
_cell.length_b   1.000
_cell.length_c   1.000
_cell.angle_alpha   90.00
_cell.angle_beta   90.00
_cell.angle_gamma   90.00
#
_symmetry.space_group_name_H-M   'P 1'
#
loop_
_entity.id
_entity.type
_entity.pdbx_description
1 polymer ?
#
loop_
_entity_poly.entity_id
_entity_poly.type
_entity_poly.pdbx_seq_one_letter_code
_entity_poly.pdbx_strand_id
1 'polypeptide(L)' 'MDFSNYLMKNRRASSRTPDDDKFCLECGIKIVKERTDPHLYRQKFCSEHCKERYVSII' A
#
# COMPACT_ATOMS: atom_id res chain seq x y z
N MET A 1 -46.05 0.02 4.80
CA MET A 1 -44.65 -0.09 5.28
C MET A 1 -43.89 -0.83 4.18
N ASP A 2 -43.07 -0.11 3.40
CA ASP A 2 -42.42 -0.65 2.19
C ASP A 2 -40.96 -1.01 2.50
N PHE A 3 -40.64 -2.31 2.46
CA PHE A 3 -39.36 -2.88 2.88
C PHE A 3 -38.33 -2.96 1.73
N SER A 4 -38.54 -2.23 0.64
CA SER A 4 -37.75 -2.38 -0.60
C SER A 4 -36.50 -1.50 -0.69
N ASN A 5 -36.19 -0.69 0.34
CA ASN A 5 -35.10 0.31 0.27
C ASN A 5 -33.82 -0.04 1.06
N TYR A 6 -33.70 -1.23 1.65
CA TYR A 6 -32.51 -1.60 2.44
C TYR A 6 -31.41 -2.35 1.66
N LEU A 7 -31.45 -2.37 0.32
CA LEU A 7 -30.50 -3.16 -0.49
C LEU A 7 -29.74 -2.37 -1.57
N MET A 8 -29.73 -1.04 -1.49
CA MET A 8 -29.02 -0.18 -2.44
C MET A 8 -28.11 0.84 -1.77
N LYS A 9 -27.04 0.36 -1.09
CA LYS A 9 -25.80 1.17 -1.02
C LYS A 9 -24.53 0.34 -0.87
N ASN A 10 -24.46 -0.79 -1.59
CA ASN A 10 -23.22 -1.55 -1.79
C ASN A 10 -22.72 -1.50 -3.24
N ARG A 11 -22.98 -0.39 -3.94
CA ARG A 11 -22.43 -0.16 -5.28
C ARG A 11 -21.64 1.14 -5.29
N ARG A 12 -20.34 0.99 -5.51
CA ARG A 12 -19.33 2.05 -5.79
C ARG A 12 -18.68 2.70 -4.57
N ALA A 13 -18.05 1.85 -3.75
CA ALA A 13 -16.75 2.20 -3.20
C ALA A 13 -15.73 1.15 -3.68
N SER A 14 -15.62 0.94 -4.99
CA SER A 14 -14.27 0.73 -5.55
C SER A 14 -13.57 2.06 -5.44
N SER A 15 -13.25 2.44 -4.21
CA SER A 15 -12.12 3.30 -3.97
C SER A 15 -10.96 2.49 -4.54
N ARG A 16 -10.60 2.74 -5.81
CA ARG A 16 -9.19 2.76 -6.17
C ARG A 16 -8.63 3.78 -5.19
N THR A 17 -8.27 3.31 -3.99
CA THR A 17 -7.35 4.04 -3.15
C THR A 17 -6.23 4.41 -4.12
N PRO A 18 -5.91 5.70 -4.29
CA PRO A 18 -4.73 6.05 -5.07
C PRO A 18 -3.63 5.13 -4.57
N ASP A 19 -2.90 4.49 -5.47
CA ASP A 19 -1.82 3.55 -5.09
C ASP A 19 -0.94 4.35 -4.14
N ASP A 20 -1.14 4.11 -2.83
CA ASP A 20 -0.77 5.08 -1.80
C ASP A 20 0.75 5.12 -1.87
N ASP A 21 1.28 6.25 -2.33
CA ASP A 21 2.67 6.35 -2.74
C ASP A 21 3.54 5.86 -1.57
N LYS A 22 4.05 4.63 -1.67
CA LYS A 22 4.82 4.03 -0.59
C LYS A 22 6.22 4.58 -0.69
N PHE A 23 6.72 5.16 0.38
CA PHE A 23 8.10 5.63 0.45
C PHE A 23 8.95 4.63 1.23
N CYS A 24 10.21 4.51 0.83
CA CYS A 24 11.25 3.76 1.50
C CYS A 24 11.45 4.29 2.92
N LEU A 25 11.36 3.44 3.94
CA LEU A 25 11.56 3.85 5.34
C LEU A 25 13.00 4.27 5.65
N GLU A 26 13.99 3.70 4.94
CA GLU A 26 15.40 4.06 5.14
C GLU A 26 15.78 5.32 4.37
N CYS A 27 15.39 5.36 3.10
CA CYS A 27 15.92 6.31 2.12
C CYS A 27 14.91 7.38 1.66
N GLY A 28 13.63 7.27 2.02
CA GLY A 28 12.58 8.23 1.67
C GLY A 28 12.16 8.26 0.20
N ILE A 29 12.72 7.39 -0.65
CA ILE A 29 12.41 7.32 -2.09
C ILE A 29 11.06 6.64 -2.33
N LYS A 30 10.30 7.14 -3.32
CA LYS A 30 9.05 6.53 -3.78
C LYS A 30 9.30 5.13 -4.34
N ILE A 31 8.60 4.14 -3.78
CA ILE A 31 8.65 2.73 -4.16
C ILE A 31 7.62 2.49 -5.24
N VAL A 32 8.09 2.08 -6.41
CA VAL A 32 7.23 1.75 -7.55
C VAL A 32 6.85 0.28 -7.44
N LYS A 33 5.58 -0.01 -7.13
CA LYS A 33 5.05 -1.37 -6.95
C LYS A 33 5.37 -2.32 -8.12
N GLU A 34 5.38 -1.80 -9.34
CA GLU A 34 5.67 -2.58 -10.55
C GLU A 34 7.14 -3.00 -10.68
N ARG A 35 8.07 -2.25 -10.06
CA ARG A 35 9.52 -2.48 -10.14
C ARG A 35 10.12 -3.05 -8.86
N THR A 36 9.36 -3.07 -7.78
CA THR A 36 9.84 -3.50 -6.46
C THR A 36 9.18 -4.81 -6.08
N ASP A 37 9.96 -5.72 -5.49
CA ASP A 37 9.46 -6.99 -4.99
C ASP A 37 8.25 -6.78 -4.06
N PRO A 38 7.16 -7.56 -4.20
CA PRO A 38 5.97 -7.40 -3.37
C PRO A 38 6.26 -7.50 -1.86
N HIS A 39 7.25 -8.28 -1.43
CA HIS A 39 7.66 -8.33 -0.01
C HIS A 39 8.32 -7.03 0.43
N LEU A 40 9.18 -6.43 -0.39
CA LEU A 40 9.82 -5.15 -0.11
C LEU A 40 8.81 -3.99 -0.12
N TYR A 41 7.92 -3.96 -1.13
CA TYR A 41 6.85 -2.96 -1.24
C TYR A 41 5.90 -3.01 -0.04
N ARG A 42 5.51 -4.21 0.42
CA ARG A 42 4.65 -4.37 1.60
C ARG A 42 5.34 -3.90 2.89
N GLN A 43 6.66 -4.07 2.98
CA GLN A 43 7.48 -3.63 4.11
C GLN A 43 7.96 -2.17 3.98
N LYS A 44 7.56 -1.43 2.93
CA LYS A 44 7.99 -0.05 2.67
C LYS A 44 9.52 0.09 2.50
N PHE A 45 10.14 -0.84 1.78
CA PHE A 45 11.53 -0.73 1.35
C PHE A 45 11.63 -0.76 -0.17
N CYS A 46 12.53 0.05 -0.75
CA CYS A 46 12.78 0.04 -2.19
C CYS A 46 13.75 -1.08 -2.61
N SER A 47 14.53 -1.63 -1.68
CA SER A 47 15.59 -2.61 -1.93
C SER A 47 15.88 -3.40 -0.66
N GLU A 48 16.43 -4.61 -0.81
CA GLU A 48 16.88 -5.42 0.33
C GLU A 48 17.95 -4.70 1.14
N HIS A 49 18.85 -3.97 0.48
CA HIS A 49 19.87 -3.17 1.15
C HIS A 49 19.27 -2.15 2.15
N CYS A 50 18.22 -1.43 1.75
CA CYS A 50 17.52 -0.49 2.63
C CYS A 50 16.81 -1.19 3.80
N LYS A 51 16.27 -2.39 3.56
CA LYS A 51 15.67 -3.22 4.60
C LYS A 51 16.73 -3.67 5.60
N GLU A 52 17.86 -4.19 5.13
CA GLU A 52 18.96 -4.66 5.99
C GLU A 52 19.55 -3.52 6.84
N ARG A 53 19.74 -2.34 6.24
CA ARG A 53 20.18 -1.15 7.00
C ARG A 53 19.18 -0.76 8.07
N TYR A 54 17.89 -0.73 7.75
CA TYR A 54 16.86 -0.40 8.73
C TYR A 54 16.77 -1.44 9.87
N VAL A 55 16.84 -2.73 9.55
CA VAL A 55 16.81 -3.83 10.53
C VAL A 55 18.09 -3.87 11.37
N SER A 56 19.23 -3.43 10.84
CA SER A 56 20.49 -3.37 11.61
C SER A 56 20.57 -2.17 12.57
N ILE A 57 19.69 -1.18 12.40
CA ILE A 57 19.63 0.03 13.25
C ILE A 57 18.70 -0.16 14.46
N ILE A 58 17.69 -1.03 14.35
CA ILE A 58 16.71 -1.36 15.41
C ILE A 58 17.18 -2.56 16.22
#